data_AF-A0A3M6QLS4-F1
#
_entry.id   AF-A0A3M6QLS4-F1
#
_cell.length_a   1.000
_cell.length_b   1.000
_cell.length_c   1.000
_cell.angle_alpha   90.00
_cell.angle_beta   90.00
_cell.angle_gamma   90.00
#
_symmetry.space_group_name_H-M   'P 1'
#
loop_
_entity.id
_entity.type
_entity.pdbx_description
1 polymer ?
#
loop_
_entity_poly.entity_id
_entity_poly.type
_entity_poly.pdbx_seq_one_letter_code
_entity_poly.pdbx_strand_id
1 'polypeptide(L)'
;MKKTVIATALLAVVGVASAFDSVGETTKSFLNVGGSTFADTHFHGPNGAPGVGFADYVISLSSISFSALQVGSESGFNRYQLLGYTHPGVDGIENYNFNWAQVPTGNQEVYFGLVTNTDSSDTAAFYVGDRTGWAIPTSNTSYTTVALVETTGNGSSPAVLQGTLNLVNGNLNTAGAGLTDGTNTLVINTAVNAGAGTFSGTSAYNSDSGTASGAFFGSGSSSAVAGVADGGSAYQAAFGGIAQ
;
A
#
# COMPACT_ATOMS: atom_id res chain seq x y z
N MET A 1 -8.35 0.82 -67.58
CA MET A 1 -7.63 1.10 -66.31
C MET A 1 -8.57 1.81 -65.36
N LYS A 2 -9.11 1.12 -64.35
CA LYS A 2 -9.95 1.73 -63.30
C LYS A 2 -9.35 1.32 -61.95
N LYS A 3 -8.92 2.32 -61.19
CA LYS A 3 -8.26 2.21 -59.89
C LYS A 3 -9.34 1.94 -58.83
N THR A 4 -9.18 0.87 -58.05
CA THR A 4 -9.99 0.65 -56.84
C THR A 4 -9.10 0.89 -55.64
N VAL A 5 -9.55 1.84 -54.82
CA VAL A 5 -8.88 2.38 -53.63
C VAL A 5 -8.95 1.36 -52.50
N ILE A 6 -7.82 1.12 -51.84
CA ILE A 6 -7.71 0.37 -50.58
C ILE A 6 -8.26 1.26 -49.47
N ALA A 7 -9.40 0.90 -48.89
CA ALA A 7 -9.91 1.52 -47.67
C ALA A 7 -9.28 0.81 -46.46
N THR A 8 -8.24 1.40 -45.90
CA THR A 8 -7.66 0.99 -44.63
C THR A 8 -8.61 1.43 -43.51
N ALA A 9 -9.28 0.47 -42.87
CA ALA A 9 -10.06 0.74 -41.66
C ALA A 9 -9.07 0.99 -40.51
N LEU A 10 -8.91 2.26 -40.15
CA LEU A 10 -8.23 2.67 -38.92
C LEU A 10 -9.17 2.34 -37.75
N LEU A 11 -8.98 1.18 -37.10
CA LEU A 11 -9.56 0.92 -35.79
C LEU A 11 -8.93 1.90 -34.81
N ALA A 12 -9.62 2.99 -34.53
CA ALA A 12 -9.32 3.83 -33.38
C ALA A 12 -9.65 3.01 -32.13
N VAL A 13 -8.60 2.51 -31.47
CA VAL A 13 -8.70 2.05 -30.08
C VAL A 13 -8.94 3.32 -29.25
N VAL A 14 -10.19 3.67 -29.05
CA VAL A 14 -10.58 4.55 -27.96
C VAL A 14 -10.26 3.80 -26.68
N GLY A 15 -9.09 4.10 -26.10
CA GLY A 15 -8.73 3.67 -24.77
C GLY A 15 -9.77 4.23 -23.82
N VAL A 16 -10.67 3.37 -23.36
CA VAL A 16 -11.49 3.66 -22.18
C VAL A 16 -10.51 3.82 -21.04
N ALA A 17 -10.35 5.04 -20.54
CA ALA A 17 -9.70 5.24 -19.25
C ALA A 17 -10.52 4.46 -18.23
N SER A 18 -10.00 3.34 -17.75
CA SER A 18 -10.64 2.59 -16.66
C SER A 18 -10.60 3.48 -15.42
N ALA A 19 -11.76 3.76 -14.85
CA ALA A 19 -11.84 4.42 -13.55
C ALA A 19 -11.16 3.50 -12.51
N PHE A 20 -10.28 4.07 -11.68
CA PHE A 20 -9.67 3.35 -10.56
C PHE A 20 -10.75 2.96 -9.54
N ASP A 21 -10.66 1.74 -9.00
CA ASP A 21 -11.45 1.28 -7.85
C ASP A 21 -10.54 1.26 -6.62
N SER A 22 -10.07 2.43 -6.21
CA SER A 22 -9.09 2.55 -5.14
C SER A 22 -9.70 2.25 -3.78
N VAL A 23 -9.14 1.25 -3.11
CA VAL A 23 -9.48 0.91 -1.72
C VAL A 23 -8.23 1.02 -0.84
N GLY A 24 -8.43 1.38 0.42
CA GLY A 24 -7.35 1.48 1.38
C GLY A 24 -7.86 1.65 2.79
N GLU A 25 -6.94 1.54 3.75
CA GLU A 25 -7.21 1.67 5.17
C GLU A 25 -6.00 2.30 5.85
N THR A 26 -6.24 2.93 7.00
CA THR A 26 -5.19 3.42 7.89
C THR A 26 -5.52 3.16 9.35
N THR A 27 -4.49 3.08 10.18
CA THR A 27 -4.61 2.89 11.63
C THR A 27 -4.95 4.18 12.39
N LYS A 28 -4.87 5.35 11.75
CA LYS A 28 -5.12 6.65 12.40
C LYS A 28 -5.99 7.56 11.55
N SER A 29 -6.92 8.24 12.19
CA SER A 29 -7.88 9.12 11.52
C SER A 29 -7.31 10.44 11.01
N PHE A 30 -6.07 10.81 11.38
CA PHE A 30 -5.45 12.03 10.87
C PHE A 30 -5.02 11.88 9.40
N LEU A 31 -4.82 10.65 8.94
CA LEU A 31 -4.44 10.34 7.57
C LEU A 31 -5.68 9.91 6.79
N ASN A 32 -5.82 10.43 5.57
CA ASN A 32 -6.81 9.96 4.60
C ASN A 32 -6.14 9.11 3.53
N VAL A 33 -6.81 8.03 3.16
CA VAL A 33 -6.29 6.98 2.28
C VAL A 33 -7.41 6.55 1.34
N GLY A 34 -7.11 6.48 0.04
CA GLY A 34 -8.11 6.11 -0.96
C GLY A 34 -7.76 6.65 -2.34
N GLY A 35 -8.79 6.89 -3.16
CA GLY A 35 -8.60 7.54 -4.45
C GLY A 35 -8.24 9.01 -4.29
N SER A 36 -7.27 9.48 -5.08
CA SER A 36 -6.88 10.88 -5.17
C SER A 36 -8.06 11.77 -5.58
N THR A 37 -8.07 12.99 -5.05
CA THR A 37 -9.17 13.96 -5.22
C THR A 37 -8.68 15.21 -5.94
N PHE A 38 -9.50 15.76 -6.84
CA PHE A 38 -9.27 17.07 -7.45
C PHE A 38 -10.02 18.14 -6.67
N ALA A 39 -9.48 18.60 -5.55
CA ALA A 39 -10.07 19.72 -4.84
C ALA A 39 -9.69 21.08 -5.45
N ASP A 40 -8.64 21.16 -6.28
CA ASP A 40 -8.15 22.40 -6.91
C ASP A 40 -7.23 22.17 -8.12
N THR A 41 -6.60 23.25 -8.63
CA THR A 41 -5.64 23.25 -9.76
C THR A 41 -4.24 22.72 -9.41
N HIS A 42 -4.02 22.17 -8.21
CA HIS A 42 -2.70 21.73 -7.78
C HIS A 42 -2.42 20.26 -8.13
N PHE A 43 -1.22 19.80 -7.78
CA PHE A 43 -0.67 18.51 -8.14
C PHE A 43 -1.25 17.38 -7.29
N HIS A 44 -2.20 16.61 -7.84
CA HIS A 44 -2.88 15.50 -7.14
C HIS A 44 -2.77 14.15 -7.85
N GLY A 45 -2.27 14.14 -9.10
CA GLY A 45 -2.24 12.95 -9.95
C GLY A 45 -3.57 12.65 -10.66
N PRO A 46 -3.69 11.48 -11.32
CA PRO A 46 -4.93 11.07 -11.99
C PRO A 46 -6.06 10.89 -10.97
N ASN A 47 -7.29 11.36 -11.26
CA ASN A 47 -8.43 11.21 -10.35
C ASN A 47 -8.66 9.76 -9.93
N GLY A 48 -8.91 9.55 -8.64
CA GLY A 48 -9.24 8.23 -8.10
C GLY A 48 -8.06 7.28 -8.02
N ALA A 49 -6.85 7.65 -8.47
CA ALA A 49 -5.66 6.81 -8.34
C ALA A 49 -5.31 6.60 -6.85
N PRO A 50 -4.75 5.44 -6.47
CA PRO A 50 -4.32 5.17 -5.10
C PRO A 50 -3.45 6.27 -4.51
N GLY A 51 -3.88 6.82 -3.39
CA GLY A 51 -3.28 8.01 -2.80
C GLY A 51 -3.45 8.11 -1.30
N VAL A 52 -2.74 9.09 -0.74
CA VAL A 52 -2.79 9.46 0.68
C VAL A 52 -2.78 10.97 0.84
N GLY A 53 -3.28 11.46 1.96
CA GLY A 53 -3.11 12.86 2.33
C GLY A 53 -3.88 13.23 3.59
N PHE A 54 -4.16 14.51 3.75
CA PHE A 54 -4.74 15.08 4.96
C PHE A 54 -6.02 15.84 4.62
N ALA A 55 -7.03 15.74 5.49
CA ALA A 55 -8.36 16.29 5.22
C ALA A 55 -8.86 15.88 3.81
N ASP A 56 -9.53 16.74 3.07
CA ASP A 56 -10.12 16.37 1.77
C ASP A 56 -9.09 16.25 0.62
N TYR A 57 -7.79 16.41 0.91
CA TYR A 57 -6.72 16.39 -0.08
C TYR A 57 -5.99 15.05 -0.08
N VAL A 58 -6.21 14.24 -1.11
CA VAL A 58 -5.53 12.96 -1.31
C VAL A 58 -4.67 13.04 -2.56
N ILE A 59 -3.34 12.94 -2.40
CA ILE A 59 -2.38 12.96 -3.50
C ILE A 59 -2.10 11.53 -3.94
N SER A 60 -2.15 11.28 -5.24
CA SER A 60 -1.77 10.01 -5.85
C SER A 60 -0.31 9.65 -5.52
N LEU A 61 -0.11 8.44 -5.01
CA LEU A 61 1.23 7.93 -4.71
C LEU A 61 2.06 7.72 -5.96
N SER A 62 1.47 7.35 -7.10
CA SER A 62 2.21 7.23 -8.36
C SER A 62 2.78 8.56 -8.84
N SER A 63 2.15 9.68 -8.47
CA SER A 63 2.63 11.02 -8.81
C SER A 63 3.86 11.45 -7.99
N ILE A 64 4.03 10.90 -6.79
CA ILE A 64 5.18 11.17 -5.92
C ILE A 64 6.19 10.02 -5.84
N SER A 65 5.93 8.89 -6.52
CA SER A 65 6.83 7.73 -6.54
C SER A 65 7.88 7.82 -7.65
N PHE A 66 8.68 8.89 -7.67
CA PHE A 66 9.74 9.10 -8.65
C PHE A 66 11.15 8.96 -8.04
N SER A 67 12.16 8.84 -8.91
CA SER A 67 13.52 8.42 -8.53
C SER A 67 14.19 9.28 -7.46
N ALA A 68 13.89 10.59 -7.39
CA ALA A 68 14.49 11.47 -6.38
C ALA A 68 13.97 11.21 -4.96
N LEU A 69 12.80 10.59 -4.82
CA LEU A 69 12.24 10.18 -3.54
C LEU A 69 12.48 8.69 -3.25
N GLN A 70 13.06 7.94 -4.20
CA GLN A 70 13.33 6.53 -4.01
C GLN A 70 14.57 6.34 -3.12
N VAL A 71 14.43 5.57 -2.04
CA VAL A 71 15.50 5.29 -1.07
C VAL A 71 16.04 3.87 -1.17
N GLY A 72 15.37 2.99 -1.93
CA GLY A 72 15.85 1.63 -2.16
C GLY A 72 14.85 0.72 -2.86
N SER A 73 15.18 -0.57 -2.88
CA SER A 73 14.28 -1.64 -3.32
C SER A 73 14.56 -2.88 -2.48
N GLU A 74 13.50 -3.50 -1.96
CA GLU A 74 13.58 -4.70 -1.13
C GLU A 74 12.75 -5.80 -1.77
N SER A 75 13.36 -6.92 -2.16
CA SER A 75 12.64 -8.01 -2.86
C SER A 75 11.81 -7.54 -4.08
N GLY A 76 12.26 -6.49 -4.77
CA GLY A 76 11.58 -5.88 -5.92
C GLY A 76 10.54 -4.80 -5.57
N PHE A 77 10.30 -4.54 -4.29
CA PHE A 77 9.42 -3.47 -3.81
C PHE A 77 10.19 -2.16 -3.77
N ASN A 78 9.86 -1.22 -4.67
CA ASN A 78 10.48 0.10 -4.65
C ASN A 78 10.03 0.88 -3.41
N ARG A 79 10.98 1.41 -2.67
CA ARG A 79 10.75 2.18 -1.44
C ARG A 79 11.02 3.65 -1.64
N TYR A 80 10.14 4.47 -1.10
CA TYR A 80 10.16 5.91 -1.26
C TYR A 80 10.03 6.61 0.09
N GLN A 81 10.57 7.82 0.16
CA GLN A 81 10.56 8.62 1.37
C GLN A 81 10.38 10.11 1.04
N LEU A 82 9.52 10.78 1.80
CA LEU A 82 9.37 12.23 1.79
C LEU A 82 9.46 12.73 3.23
N LEU A 83 10.59 13.36 3.56
CA LEU A 83 10.88 13.86 4.90
C LEU A 83 10.57 15.34 5.02
N GLY A 84 10.07 15.75 6.19
CA GLY A 84 9.78 17.14 6.52
C GLY A 84 8.66 17.75 5.68
N TYR A 85 7.67 16.94 5.30
CA TYR A 85 6.48 17.45 4.62
C TYR A 85 5.65 18.28 5.59
N THR A 86 5.53 19.57 5.30
CA THR A 86 4.80 20.52 6.14
C THR A 86 3.37 20.68 5.62
N HIS A 87 2.38 20.49 6.50
CA HIS A 87 0.96 20.63 6.18
C HIS A 87 0.24 21.50 7.21
N PRO A 88 -0.70 22.38 6.81
CA PRO A 88 -1.57 23.07 7.75
C PRO A 88 -2.57 22.08 8.38
N GLY A 89 -2.31 21.67 9.62
CA GLY A 89 -3.21 20.88 10.45
C GLY A 89 -4.26 21.74 11.17
N VAL A 90 -5.07 21.08 12.01
CA VAL A 90 -6.19 21.72 12.73
C VAL A 90 -5.69 22.71 13.78
N ASP A 91 -4.54 22.42 14.40
CA ASP A 91 -3.94 23.19 15.49
C ASP A 91 -2.74 24.05 15.06
N GLY A 92 -2.46 24.14 13.75
CA GLY A 92 -1.35 24.91 13.21
C GLY A 92 -0.59 24.19 12.11
N ILE A 93 0.66 24.58 11.89
CA ILE A 93 1.54 23.92 10.92
C ILE A 93 2.12 22.67 11.57
N GLU A 94 1.94 21.52 10.92
CA GLU A 94 2.45 20.22 11.38
C GLU A 94 3.43 19.65 10.35
N ASN A 95 4.41 18.90 10.84
CA ASN A 95 5.44 18.29 10.02
C ASN A 95 5.32 16.78 10.01
N TYR A 96 5.51 16.18 8.84
CA TYR A 96 5.28 14.76 8.61
C TYR A 96 6.44 14.12 7.83
N ASN A 97 6.74 12.88 8.19
CA ASN A 97 7.63 12.02 7.42
C ASN A 97 6.81 10.87 6.82
N PHE A 98 6.88 10.73 5.50
CA PHE A 98 6.23 9.68 4.73
C PHE A 98 7.26 8.64 4.32
N ASN A 99 6.92 7.37 4.51
CA ASN A 99 7.67 6.23 4.00
C ASN A 99 6.69 5.28 3.35
N TRP A 100 6.88 4.94 2.09
CA TRP A 100 5.98 4.00 1.43
C TRP A 100 6.73 3.10 0.47
N ALA A 101 6.09 2.00 0.10
CA ALA A 101 6.60 1.05 -0.85
C ALA A 101 5.52 0.70 -1.88
N GLN A 102 5.95 0.43 -3.10
CA GLN A 102 5.09 -0.06 -4.17
C GLN A 102 5.22 -1.58 -4.28
N VAL A 103 4.09 -2.29 -4.32
CA VAL A 103 4.08 -3.73 -4.62
C VAL A 103 4.35 -3.92 -6.12
N PRO A 104 5.25 -4.84 -6.52
CA PRO A 104 5.63 -5.02 -7.93
C PRO A 104 4.60 -5.83 -8.73
N THR A 105 3.36 -5.34 -8.80
CA THR A 105 2.21 -5.92 -9.52
C THR A 105 2.23 -5.67 -11.04
N GLY A 106 3.17 -4.87 -11.53
CA GLY A 106 3.34 -4.51 -12.94
C GLY A 106 2.38 -3.41 -13.40
N ASN A 107 1.08 -3.73 -13.48
CA ASN A 107 0.06 -2.81 -14.01
C ASN A 107 -0.91 -2.28 -12.94
N GLN A 108 -0.98 -2.94 -11.78
CA GLN A 108 -1.84 -2.51 -10.67
C GLN A 108 -1.07 -1.52 -9.81
N GLU A 109 -1.70 -0.42 -9.41
CA GLU A 109 -1.13 0.49 -8.42
C GLU A 109 -1.49 -0.01 -7.02
N VAL A 110 -0.52 -0.54 -6.27
CA VAL A 110 -0.71 -1.01 -4.89
C VAL A 110 0.45 -0.53 -4.03
N TYR A 111 0.14 0.13 -2.93
CA TYR A 111 1.08 0.77 -2.04
C TYR A 111 0.76 0.47 -0.57
N PHE A 112 1.80 0.53 0.25
CA PHE A 112 1.68 0.48 1.71
C PHE A 112 2.76 1.38 2.31
N GLY A 113 2.51 1.91 3.51
CA GLY A 113 3.45 2.84 4.10
C GLY A 113 3.10 3.32 5.49
N LEU A 114 3.93 4.23 5.97
CA LEU A 114 3.85 4.88 7.27
C LEU A 114 3.89 6.39 7.05
N VAL A 115 3.11 7.11 7.85
CA VAL A 115 3.14 8.57 7.96
C VAL A 115 3.29 8.92 9.43
N THR A 116 4.37 9.61 9.79
CA THR A 116 4.65 9.99 11.17
C THR A 116 4.61 11.50 11.31
N ASN A 117 3.77 12.01 12.22
CA ASN A 117 3.83 13.40 12.66
C ASN A 117 5.11 13.58 13.48
N THR A 118 6.04 14.40 13.01
CA THR A 118 7.38 14.54 13.63
C THR A 118 7.36 15.31 14.94
N ASP A 119 6.32 16.10 15.17
CA ASP A 119 6.16 16.95 16.35
C ASP A 119 5.61 16.14 17.54
N SER A 120 4.73 15.17 17.28
CA SER A 120 4.11 14.31 18.30
C SER A 120 4.62 12.86 18.31
N SER A 121 5.34 12.44 17.28
CA SER A 121 5.72 11.03 17.02
C SER A 121 4.52 10.09 16.80
N ASP A 122 3.31 10.62 16.58
CA ASP A 122 2.16 9.79 16.23
C ASP A 122 2.31 9.26 14.80
N THR A 123 2.20 7.94 14.64
CA THR A 123 2.40 7.27 13.36
C THR A 123 1.11 6.60 12.89
N ALA A 124 0.78 6.80 11.62
CA ALA A 124 -0.26 6.08 10.91
C ALA A 124 0.38 5.06 9.97
N ALA A 125 -0.06 3.81 10.03
CA ALA A 125 0.18 2.86 8.97
C ALA A 125 -0.95 2.94 7.95
N PHE A 126 -0.65 2.66 6.67
CA PHE A 126 -1.66 2.60 5.62
C PHE A 126 -1.35 1.56 4.56
N TYR A 127 -2.40 1.13 3.86
CA TYR A 127 -2.30 0.55 2.52
C TYR A 127 -3.34 1.19 1.61
N VAL A 128 -3.03 1.26 0.32
CA VAL A 128 -3.96 1.72 -0.71
C VAL A 128 -3.64 1.08 -2.04
N GLY A 129 -4.64 0.68 -2.79
CA GLY A 129 -4.43 0.14 -4.13
C GLY A 129 -5.68 0.15 -4.98
N ASP A 130 -5.47 0.12 -6.29
CA ASP A 130 -6.55 -0.06 -7.24
C ASP A 130 -6.95 -1.53 -7.23
N ARG A 131 -8.23 -1.74 -6.96
CA ARG A 131 -8.81 -3.07 -6.80
C ARG A 131 -9.39 -3.62 -8.08
N THR A 132 -9.37 -2.89 -9.18
CA THR A 132 -9.95 -3.34 -10.45
C THR A 132 -9.46 -4.75 -10.82
N GLY A 133 -10.40 -5.68 -11.05
CA GLY A 133 -10.06 -7.04 -11.47
C GLY A 133 -9.41 -7.93 -10.40
N TRP A 134 -9.53 -7.56 -9.12
CA TRP A 134 -9.04 -8.39 -8.01
C TRP A 134 -9.71 -9.77 -7.96
N ALA A 135 -8.95 -10.79 -7.56
CA ALA A 135 -9.49 -12.09 -7.20
C ALA A 135 -8.61 -12.76 -6.12
N ILE A 136 -9.24 -13.40 -5.15
CA ILE A 136 -8.53 -14.24 -4.19
C ILE A 136 -8.13 -15.57 -4.86
N PRO A 137 -6.87 -16.00 -4.75
CA PRO A 137 -6.48 -17.32 -5.24
C PRO A 137 -7.28 -18.46 -4.58
N THR A 138 -7.71 -19.42 -5.40
CA THR A 138 -8.47 -20.60 -4.93
C THR A 138 -7.56 -21.72 -4.44
N SER A 139 -6.27 -21.67 -4.78
CA SER A 139 -5.23 -22.59 -4.33
C SER A 139 -4.39 -21.96 -3.23
N ASN A 140 -3.60 -22.78 -2.54
CA ASN A 140 -2.58 -22.25 -1.63
C ASN A 140 -1.61 -21.36 -2.43
N THR A 141 -1.31 -20.18 -1.88
CA THR A 141 -0.46 -19.19 -2.54
C THR A 141 0.48 -18.57 -1.51
N SER A 142 1.75 -18.45 -1.88
CA SER A 142 2.76 -17.77 -1.08
C SER A 142 3.00 -16.38 -1.64
N TYR A 143 3.17 -15.39 -0.76
CA TYR A 143 3.44 -14.01 -1.12
C TYR A 143 4.80 -13.58 -0.57
N THR A 144 5.74 -13.20 -1.45
CA THR A 144 6.95 -12.47 -1.03
C THR A 144 6.50 -11.17 -0.41
N THR A 145 6.83 -10.93 0.85
CA THR A 145 6.25 -9.83 1.64
C THR A 145 7.34 -8.94 2.23
N VAL A 146 7.15 -7.63 2.13
CA VAL A 146 7.95 -6.60 2.81
C VAL A 146 7.04 -5.84 3.77
N ALA A 147 7.54 -5.50 4.95
CA ALA A 147 6.87 -4.64 5.91
C ALA A 147 7.75 -3.46 6.31
N LEU A 148 7.12 -2.31 6.54
CA LEU A 148 7.71 -1.15 7.20
C LEU A 148 7.13 -1.09 8.62
N VAL A 149 7.99 -0.90 9.63
CA VAL A 149 7.57 -0.83 11.03
C VAL A 149 8.18 0.38 11.71
N GLU A 150 7.38 1.10 12.48
CA GLU A 150 7.81 2.18 13.36
C GLU A 150 7.29 1.91 14.77
N THR A 151 8.18 1.98 15.77
CA THR A 151 7.82 1.79 17.19
C THR A 151 7.81 3.12 17.93
N THR A 152 8.81 3.95 17.68
CA THR A 152 9.07 5.19 18.40
C THR A 152 10.00 6.05 17.56
N GLY A 153 9.59 7.29 17.28
CA GLY A 153 10.47 8.25 16.64
C GLY A 153 9.72 9.14 15.68
N ASN A 154 10.48 9.85 14.86
CA ASN A 154 9.96 10.77 13.87
C ASN A 154 9.67 10.11 12.52
N GLY A 155 9.75 8.78 12.38
CA GLY A 155 9.51 8.09 11.12
C GLY A 155 10.58 8.32 10.05
N SER A 156 11.78 8.81 10.39
CA SER A 156 12.83 9.06 9.38
C SER A 156 13.56 7.80 8.91
N SER A 157 13.43 6.67 9.62
CA SER A 157 14.09 5.42 9.26
C SER A 157 13.33 4.22 9.84
N PRO A 158 12.12 3.92 9.35
CA PRO A 158 11.36 2.77 9.81
C PRO A 158 12.13 1.47 9.56
N ALA A 159 11.96 0.50 10.45
CA ALA A 159 12.49 -0.85 10.29
C ALA A 159 11.84 -1.53 9.07
N VAL A 160 12.58 -2.45 8.45
CA VAL A 160 12.21 -3.06 7.17
C VAL A 160 12.35 -4.55 7.30
N LEU A 161 11.22 -5.24 7.28
CA LEU A 161 11.18 -6.67 7.52
C LEU A 161 10.80 -7.40 6.24
N GLN A 162 11.35 -8.59 6.04
CA GLN A 162 11.09 -9.39 4.85
C GLN A 162 10.68 -10.82 5.24
N GLY A 163 9.86 -11.45 4.41
CA GLY A 163 9.45 -12.83 4.62
C GLY A 163 8.35 -13.26 3.68
N THR A 164 7.49 -14.17 4.13
CA THR A 164 6.43 -14.75 3.32
C THR A 164 5.11 -14.78 4.08
N LEU A 165 4.02 -14.37 3.41
CA LEU A 165 2.66 -14.67 3.84
C LEU A 165 2.12 -15.84 3.01
N ASN A 166 1.45 -16.78 3.67
CA ASN A 166 0.85 -17.94 3.02
C ASN A 166 -0.67 -17.86 3.14
N LEU A 167 -1.35 -17.85 1.99
CA LEU A 167 -2.77 -18.10 1.90
C LEU A 167 -3.01 -19.61 1.91
N VAL A 168 -3.53 -20.14 3.01
CA VAL A 168 -3.83 -21.58 3.17
C VAL A 168 -5.12 -21.74 3.95
N ASN A 169 -6.05 -22.53 3.41
CA ASN A 169 -7.34 -22.86 4.06
C ASN A 169 -8.12 -21.61 4.55
N GLY A 170 -8.16 -20.55 3.74
CA GLY A 170 -8.88 -19.31 4.09
C GLY A 170 -8.20 -18.45 5.15
N ASN A 171 -6.92 -18.68 5.45
CA ASN A 171 -6.12 -17.86 6.35
C ASN A 171 -4.92 -17.29 5.58
N LEU A 172 -4.54 -16.05 5.89
CA LEU A 172 -3.34 -15.40 5.36
C LEU A 172 -2.40 -15.11 6.53
N ASN A 173 -1.38 -15.94 6.67
CA ASN A 173 -0.51 -15.94 7.84
C ASN A 173 0.97 -15.87 7.45
N THR A 174 1.81 -15.31 8.31
CA THR A 174 3.27 -15.41 8.13
C THR A 174 3.75 -16.85 8.16
N ALA A 175 4.67 -17.17 7.25
CA ALA A 175 5.40 -18.43 7.24
C ALA A 175 6.58 -18.40 8.24
N GLY A 176 6.94 -19.57 8.78
CA GLY A 176 8.13 -19.71 9.63
C GLY A 176 8.04 -18.85 10.90
N ALA A 177 9.10 -18.08 11.16
CA ALA A 177 9.19 -17.23 12.35
C ALA A 177 8.45 -15.88 12.23
N GLY A 178 8.07 -15.44 11.01
CA GLY A 178 7.52 -14.11 10.76
C GLY A 178 8.24 -13.37 9.64
N LEU A 179 7.88 -12.10 9.43
CA LEU A 179 8.68 -11.15 8.64
C LEU A 179 9.79 -10.62 9.54
N THR A 180 11.05 -10.62 9.08
CA THR A 180 12.19 -10.29 9.95
C THR A 180 13.30 -9.52 9.24
N ASP A 181 14.07 -8.74 10.01
CA ASP A 181 15.37 -8.14 9.62
C ASP A 181 16.56 -8.90 10.26
N GLY A 182 16.29 -10.05 10.91
CA GLY A 182 17.25 -10.83 11.69
C GLY A 182 17.31 -10.47 13.18
N THR A 183 16.75 -9.33 13.59
CA THR A 183 16.68 -8.87 14.99
C THR A 183 15.23 -8.76 15.48
N ASN A 184 14.41 -8.10 14.69
CA ASN A 184 13.00 -7.85 14.93
C ASN A 184 12.14 -8.80 14.10
N THR A 185 10.93 -9.08 14.59
CA THR A 185 10.00 -9.99 13.92
C THR A 185 8.58 -9.45 13.99
N LEU A 186 7.90 -9.40 12.83
CA LEU A 186 6.47 -9.14 12.72
C LEU A 186 5.75 -10.42 12.28
N VAL A 187 4.81 -10.88 13.10
CA VAL A 187 3.94 -12.02 12.84
C VAL A 187 2.55 -11.50 12.48
N ILE A 188 1.98 -12.02 11.40
CA ILE A 188 0.61 -11.70 10.94
C ILE A 188 -0.19 -13.00 10.93
N ASN A 189 -1.33 -13.01 11.61
CA ASN A 189 -2.24 -14.15 11.63
C ASN A 189 -3.67 -13.66 11.37
N THR A 190 -4.19 -13.93 10.18
CA THR A 190 -5.47 -13.37 9.73
C THR A 190 -6.37 -14.40 9.07
N ALA A 191 -7.68 -14.19 9.21
CA ALA A 191 -8.70 -14.93 8.48
C ALA A 191 -9.15 -14.11 7.27
N VAL A 192 -9.37 -14.78 6.14
CA VAL A 192 -9.79 -14.17 4.88
C VAL A 192 -11.31 -14.12 4.79
N ASN A 193 -11.85 -12.94 4.54
CA ASN A 193 -13.22 -12.76 4.08
C ASN A 193 -13.23 -12.77 2.55
N ALA A 194 -13.51 -13.95 1.98
CA ALA A 194 -13.45 -14.14 0.53
C ALA A 194 -14.46 -13.28 -0.24
N GLY A 195 -15.65 -13.04 0.33
CA GLY A 195 -16.69 -12.24 -0.31
C GLY A 195 -16.36 -10.75 -0.36
N ALA A 196 -15.66 -10.24 0.64
CA ALA A 196 -15.20 -8.86 0.69
C ALA A 196 -13.79 -8.67 0.10
N GLY A 197 -13.07 -9.76 -0.18
CA GLY A 197 -11.68 -9.75 -0.64
C GLY A 197 -10.68 -9.19 0.38
N THR A 198 -11.03 -9.23 1.66
CA THR A 198 -10.26 -8.65 2.75
C THR A 198 -9.77 -9.73 3.70
N PHE A 199 -8.84 -9.38 4.58
CA PHE A 199 -8.41 -10.22 5.68
C PHE A 199 -8.28 -9.40 6.96
N SER A 200 -8.49 -10.03 8.10
CA SER A 200 -8.32 -9.40 9.40
C SER A 200 -7.97 -10.41 10.48
N GLY A 201 -7.31 -9.95 11.55
CA GLY A 201 -6.91 -10.79 12.66
C GLY A 201 -5.91 -10.09 13.56
N THR A 202 -4.92 -10.86 14.01
CA THR A 202 -3.92 -10.41 14.98
C THR A 202 -2.57 -10.18 14.32
N SER A 203 -1.82 -9.24 14.88
CA SER A 203 -0.39 -9.08 14.63
C SER A 203 0.39 -9.20 15.94
N ALA A 204 1.68 -9.48 15.84
CA ALA A 204 2.61 -9.30 16.93
C ALA A 204 3.95 -8.82 16.40
N TYR A 205 4.46 -7.72 16.95
CA TYR A 205 5.81 -7.25 16.69
C TYR A 205 6.67 -7.55 17.91
N ASN A 206 7.65 -8.44 17.76
CA ASN A 206 8.40 -9.03 18.85
C ASN A 206 7.44 -9.61 19.92
N SER A 207 7.36 -9.01 21.11
CA SER A 207 6.44 -9.40 22.19
C SER A 207 5.15 -8.59 22.23
N ASP A 208 5.04 -7.51 21.45
CA ASP A 208 3.90 -6.60 21.51
C ASP A 208 2.78 -7.08 20.58
N SER A 209 1.58 -7.24 21.13
CA SER A 209 0.41 -7.69 20.38
C SER A 209 -0.32 -6.53 19.70
N GLY A 210 -0.93 -6.81 18.56
CA GLY A 210 -1.77 -5.86 17.83
C GLY A 210 -2.83 -6.52 16.97
N THR A 211 -3.51 -5.72 16.17
CA THR A 211 -4.44 -6.18 15.14
C THR A 211 -3.80 -6.09 13.76
N ALA A 212 -4.30 -6.87 12.80
CA ALA A 212 -3.92 -6.76 11.40
C ALA A 212 -5.16 -6.75 10.51
N SER A 213 -5.13 -5.94 9.45
CA SER A 213 -6.19 -5.85 8.44
C SER A 213 -5.57 -5.58 7.08
N GLY A 214 -6.29 -5.93 6.01
CA GLY A 214 -5.85 -5.65 4.65
C GLY A 214 -6.75 -6.22 3.56
N ALA A 215 -6.29 -6.10 2.32
CA ALA A 215 -7.03 -6.50 1.14
C ALA A 215 -6.18 -7.23 0.11
N PHE A 216 -6.87 -8.03 -0.73
CA PHE A 216 -6.32 -8.62 -1.94
C PHE A 216 -6.48 -7.67 -3.13
N PHE A 217 -5.47 -7.64 -3.98
CA PHE A 217 -5.36 -6.86 -5.21
C PHE A 217 -4.90 -7.75 -6.37
N GLY A 218 -5.24 -7.39 -7.60
CA GLY A 218 -4.87 -8.16 -8.79
C GLY A 218 -5.36 -9.62 -8.77
N SER A 219 -4.89 -10.43 -9.71
CA SER A 219 -5.27 -11.84 -9.82
C SER A 219 -4.19 -12.66 -10.53
N GLY A 220 -4.20 -13.98 -10.35
CA GLY A 220 -3.22 -14.87 -10.97
C GLY A 220 -1.78 -14.48 -10.60
N SER A 221 -0.91 -14.31 -11.60
CA SER A 221 0.50 -13.95 -11.40
C SER A 221 0.73 -12.51 -10.94
N SER A 222 -0.29 -11.65 -10.96
CA SER A 222 -0.23 -10.30 -10.37
C SER A 222 -1.01 -10.20 -9.06
N SER A 223 -1.43 -11.34 -8.48
CA SER A 223 -2.10 -11.35 -7.18
C SER A 223 -1.17 -10.76 -6.12
N ALA A 224 -1.70 -9.78 -5.40
CA ALA A 224 -1.01 -9.07 -4.35
C ALA A 224 -1.90 -8.94 -3.12
N VAL A 225 -1.24 -8.66 -2.00
CA VAL A 225 -1.88 -8.30 -0.74
C VAL A 225 -1.23 -7.03 -0.22
N ALA A 226 -2.00 -6.18 0.45
CA ALA A 226 -1.46 -5.10 1.25
C ALA A 226 -2.30 -4.91 2.50
N GLY A 227 -1.68 -4.47 3.59
CA GLY A 227 -2.30 -4.41 4.89
C GLY A 227 -1.56 -3.54 5.89
N VAL A 228 -2.19 -3.35 7.03
CA VAL A 228 -1.65 -2.66 8.21
C VAL A 228 -1.67 -3.58 9.42
N ALA A 229 -0.81 -3.27 10.37
CA ALA A 229 -0.82 -3.83 11.70
C ALA A 229 -0.69 -2.71 12.75
N ASP A 230 -1.61 -2.73 13.72
CA ASP A 230 -1.77 -1.70 14.75
C ASP A 230 -1.49 -2.31 16.14
N GLY A 231 -0.35 -1.96 16.72
CA GLY A 231 0.04 -2.30 18.09
C GLY A 231 -0.34 -1.22 19.11
N GLY A 232 -1.22 -0.28 18.75
CA GLY A 232 -1.53 0.89 19.55
C GLY A 232 -0.30 1.79 19.70
N SER A 233 0.15 2.00 20.93
CA SER A 233 1.35 2.80 21.23
C SER A 233 2.65 2.04 21.09
N ALA A 234 2.63 0.71 20.88
CA ALA A 234 3.84 -0.10 20.84
C ALA A 234 4.50 -0.08 19.46
N TYR A 235 3.71 -0.20 18.39
CA TYR A 235 4.18 -0.14 17.02
C TYR A 235 3.05 0.16 16.03
N GLN A 236 3.46 0.63 14.86
CA GLN A 236 2.64 0.77 13.67
C GLN A 236 3.39 0.12 12.51
N ALA A 237 2.71 -0.71 11.74
CA ALA A 237 3.33 -1.41 10.63
C ALA A 237 2.42 -1.44 9.40
N ALA A 238 3.02 -1.34 8.24
CA ALA A 238 2.36 -1.54 6.96
C ALA A 238 3.12 -2.59 6.16
N PHE A 239 2.41 -3.45 5.44
CA PHE A 239 3.02 -4.54 4.68
C PHE A 239 2.36 -4.73 3.33
N GLY A 240 3.13 -5.25 2.38
CA GLY A 240 2.66 -5.62 1.06
C GLY A 240 3.36 -6.87 0.57
N GLY A 241 2.62 -7.69 -0.18
CA GLY A 241 3.09 -8.96 -0.70
C GLY A 241 2.67 -9.19 -2.15
N ILE A 242 3.52 -9.87 -2.91
CA ILE A 242 3.26 -10.29 -4.30
C ILE A 242 3.35 -11.80 -4.40
N ALA A 243 2.40 -12.42 -5.11
CA ALA A 243 2.35 -13.87 -5.28
C ALA A 243 3.62 -14.42 -5.97
N GLN A 244 4.07 -15.58 -5.51
CA GLN A 244 5.14 -16.39 -6.09
C GLN A 244 4.60 -17.49 -7.00
#